data_AF-A0A5D3FGV1-F1
#
_entry.id   AF-A0A5D3FGV1-F1
#
_cell.length_a   1.000
_cell.length_b   1.000
_cell.length_c   1.000
_cell.angle_alpha   90.00
_cell.angle_beta   90.00
_cell.angle_gamma   90.00
#
_symmetry.space_group_name_H-M   'P 1'
#
loop_
_entity.id
_entity.type
_entity.pdbx_description
1 polymer ?
#
loop_
_entity_poly.entity_id
_entity_poly.type
_entity_poly.pdbx_seq_one_letter_code
_entity_poly.pdbx_strand_id
1 'polypeptide(L)'
;MADGMGKPLDTLAVQLLQRGCRVEVYGGTLTVSLGVRGERVIACDGVRFRWGGERGHVVGLVGAESAAADRAVLVLRQTRRWS
;
A
#
# COMPACT_ATOMS: atom_id res chain seq x y z
N MET A 1 16.63 -9.41 -11.62
CA MET A 1 17.21 -8.35 -10.78
C MET A 1 16.07 -7.47 -10.28
N ALA A 2 15.54 -7.75 -9.09
CA ALA A 2 14.39 -7.03 -8.50
C ALA A 2 14.75 -6.43 -7.13
N ASP A 3 16.02 -6.06 -6.93
CA ASP A 3 16.55 -5.63 -5.63
C ASP A 3 16.24 -4.16 -5.27
N GLY A 4 15.68 -3.39 -6.20
CA GLY A 4 15.32 -1.98 -5.96
C GLY A 4 13.88 -1.74 -5.52
N MET A 5 12.97 -2.68 -5.80
CA MET A 5 11.52 -2.48 -5.66
C MET A 5 11.00 -2.83 -4.26
N GLY A 6 11.73 -3.64 -3.49
CA GLY A 6 11.42 -3.94 -2.10
C GLY A 6 11.47 -2.69 -1.23
N LYS A 7 12.56 -1.92 -1.30
CA LYS A 7 12.78 -0.69 -0.50
C LYS A 7 11.61 0.30 -0.43
N PRO A 8 10.98 0.71 -1.55
CA PRO A 8 9.85 1.63 -1.50
C PRO A 8 8.59 0.99 -0.90
N LEU A 9 8.35 -0.31 -1.14
CA LEU A 9 7.24 -1.04 -0.53
C LEU A 9 7.46 -1.26 0.97
N ASP A 10 8.67 -1.61 1.39
CA ASP A 10 9.05 -1.71 2.80
C ASP A 10 8.86 -0.36 3.53
N THR A 11 9.28 0.75 2.88
CA THR A 11 9.07 2.09 3.45
C THR A 11 7.59 2.41 3.59
N LEU A 12 6.80 2.11 2.55
CA LEU A 12 5.35 2.28 2.61
C LEU A 12 4.70 1.37 3.67
N ALA A 13 5.19 0.14 3.84
CA ALA A 13 4.75 -0.81 4.86
C ALA A 13 4.96 -0.25 6.26
N VAL A 14 6.15 0.30 6.55
CA VAL A 14 6.45 0.96 7.83
C VAL A 14 5.49 2.12 8.09
N GLN A 15 5.24 2.96 7.09
CA GLN A 15 4.30 4.09 7.21
C GLN A 15 2.86 3.62 7.49
N LEU A 16 2.43 2.52 6.89
CA LEU A 16 1.11 1.93 7.11
C LEU A 16 1.00 1.24 8.49
N LEU A 17 2.04 0.56 8.95
CA LEU A 17 2.12 -0.03 10.29
C LEU A 17 1.98 1.03 11.39
N GLN A 18 2.68 2.16 11.25
CA GLN A 18 2.57 3.30 12.17
C GLN A 18 1.15 3.87 12.25
N ARG A 19 0.35 3.68 11.21
CA ARG A 19 -1.06 4.12 11.13
C ARG A 19 -2.04 3.02 11.57
N GLY A 20 -1.54 1.92 12.14
CA GLY A 20 -2.35 0.82 12.68
C GLY A 20 -2.87 -0.16 11.63
N CYS A 21 -2.31 -0.16 10.42
CA CYS A 21 -2.64 -1.17 9.42
C CYS A 21 -1.79 -2.43 9.61
N ARG A 22 -2.33 -3.59 9.24
CA ARG A 22 -1.54 -4.80 9.01
C ARG A 22 -1.05 -4.79 7.58
N VAL A 23 0.23 -5.12 7.39
CA VAL A 23 0.87 -5.15 6.07
C VAL A 23 1.68 -6.42 5.90
N GLU A 24 1.75 -6.89 4.66
CA GLU A 24 2.62 -7.99 4.24
C GLU A 24 3.20 -7.64 2.87
N VAL A 25 4.52 -7.76 2.71
CA VAL A 25 5.19 -7.49 1.43
C VAL A 25 5.58 -8.82 0.80
N TYR A 26 5.11 -9.08 -0.42
CA TYR A 26 5.40 -10.31 -1.15
C TYR A 26 5.50 -10.05 -2.66
N GLY A 27 6.57 -10.55 -3.28
CA GLY A 27 6.69 -10.60 -4.74
C GLY A 27 6.57 -9.25 -5.47
N GLY A 28 6.98 -8.13 -4.85
CA GLY A 28 6.84 -6.79 -5.44
C GLY A 28 5.47 -6.15 -5.24
N THR A 29 4.66 -6.71 -4.33
CA THR A 29 3.38 -6.13 -3.90
C THR A 29 3.31 -6.06 -2.38
N LEU A 30 2.47 -5.16 -1.89
CA LEU A 30 2.18 -4.97 -0.48
C LEU A 30 0.69 -5.18 -0.25
N THR A 31 0.35 -6.19 0.55
CA THR A 31 -1.02 -6.38 1.03
C THR A 31 -1.22 -5.54 2.28
N VAL A 32 -2.32 -4.79 2.35
CA VAL A 32 -2.69 -3.96 3.50
C VAL A 32 -4.12 -4.25 3.95
N SER A 33 -4.35 -4.28 5.26
CA SER A 33 -5.68 -4.40 5.87
C SER A 33 -5.78 -3.62 7.18
N LEU A 34 -7.02 -3.31 7.60
CA LEU A 34 -7.32 -2.72 8.93
C LEU A 34 -7.59 -3.80 10.01
N GLY A 35 -7.14 -5.04 9.80
CA GLY A 35 -7.36 -6.15 10.74
C GLY A 35 -8.76 -6.79 10.68
N VAL A 36 -9.59 -6.42 9.71
CA VAL A 36 -10.87 -7.06 9.38
C VAL A 36 -10.85 -7.55 7.93
N ARG A 37 -11.75 -8.48 7.55
CA ARG A 37 -11.84 -9.01 6.17
C ARG A 37 -11.86 -7.86 5.15
N GLY A 38 -10.93 -7.89 4.20
CA GLY A 38 -10.75 -6.83 3.19
C GLY A 38 -9.30 -6.48 2.97
N GLU A 39 -8.48 -7.47 2.63
CA GLU A 39 -7.10 -7.27 2.20
C GLU A 39 -7.06 -6.54 0.86
N ARG A 40 -6.14 -5.59 0.74
CA ARG A 40 -5.98 -4.75 -0.45
C ARG A 40 -4.54 -4.76 -0.90
N VAL A 41 -4.34 -4.98 -2.18
CA VAL A 41 -3.00 -5.09 -2.77
C VAL A 41 -2.54 -3.74 -3.29
N ILE A 42 -1.35 -3.33 -2.88
CA ILE A 42 -0.64 -2.17 -3.42
C ILE A 42 0.54 -2.70 -4.24
N ALA A 43 0.53 -2.45 -5.54
CA ALA A 43 1.69 -2.71 -6.39
C ALA A 43 2.59 -1.47 -6.45
N CYS A 44 3.90 -1.68 -6.60
CA CYS A 44 4.83 -0.62 -6.93
C CYS A 44 5.36 -0.87 -8.34
N ASP A 45 5.35 0.15 -9.21
CA ASP A 45 5.98 0.10 -10.54
C ASP A 45 7.38 0.76 -10.57
N GLY A 46 7.93 1.06 -9.38
CA GLY A 46 9.23 1.68 -9.18
C GLY A 46 9.16 3.21 -9.14
N VAL A 47 8.04 3.78 -9.62
CA VAL A 47 7.77 5.21 -9.58
C VAL A 47 6.48 5.51 -8.84
N ARG A 48 5.49 4.62 -8.93
CA ARG A 48 4.14 4.84 -8.38
C ARG A 48 3.68 3.66 -7.54
N PHE A 49 2.87 3.97 -6.53
CA PHE A 49 2.10 3.00 -5.77
C PHE A 49 0.68 2.93 -6.32
N ARG A 50 0.18 1.71 -6.58
CA ARG A 50 -1.12 1.45 -7.19
C ARG A 50 -1.99 0.55 -6.34
N TRP A 51 -3.20 0.99 -6.07
CA TRP A 51 -4.21 0.32 -5.28
C TRP A 51 -5.08 -0.64 -6.10
N GLY A 52 -5.13 -1.90 -5.68
CA GLY A 52 -5.78 -2.98 -6.42
C GLY A 52 -4.83 -3.74 -7.35
N GLY A 53 -3.51 -3.68 -7.10
CA GLY A 53 -2.48 -4.32 -7.93
C GLY A 53 -2.00 -3.45 -9.09
N GLU A 54 -1.31 -4.05 -10.06
CA GLU A 54 -0.59 -3.33 -11.13
C GLU A 54 -1.51 -2.51 -12.05
N ARG A 55 -2.76 -2.94 -12.25
CA ARG A 55 -3.78 -2.21 -13.02
C ARG A 55 -4.66 -1.29 -12.15
N GLY A 56 -4.28 -1.15 -10.89
CA GLY A 56 -4.98 -0.39 -9.88
C GLY A 56 -4.87 1.13 -10.02
N HIS A 57 -5.61 1.83 -9.17
CA HIS A 57 -5.59 3.28 -9.12
C HIS A 57 -4.30 3.79 -8.45
N VAL A 58 -3.67 4.80 -9.02
CA VAL A 58 -2.48 5.42 -8.41
C VAL A 58 -2.86 6.08 -7.09
N VAL A 59 -2.24 5.65 -5.99
CA VAL A 59 -2.43 6.21 -4.64
C VAL A 59 -1.28 7.12 -4.21
N GLY A 60 -0.13 7.03 -4.87
CA GLY A 60 0.99 7.91 -4.57
C GLY A 60 2.22 7.62 -5.41
N LEU A 61 3.25 8.40 -5.17
CA LEU A 61 4.56 8.28 -5.81
C LEU A 61 5.58 7.70 -4.82
N VAL A 62 6.57 7.00 -5.35
CA VAL A 62 7.79 6.63 -4.62
C VAL A 62 8.54 7.90 -4.22
N GLY A 63 9.03 7.96 -2.98
CA GLY A 63 9.59 9.16 -2.34
C GLY A 63 8.55 10.04 -1.62
N ALA A 64 7.25 9.73 -1.77
CA ALA A 64 6.15 10.37 -1.05
C ALA A 64 5.33 9.35 -0.25
N GLU A 65 6.01 8.35 0.34
CA GLU A 65 5.40 7.19 0.99
C GLU A 65 4.45 7.58 2.12
N SER A 66 4.78 8.62 2.88
CA SER A 66 3.91 9.09 3.97
C SER A 66 2.55 9.60 3.45
N ALA A 67 2.55 10.37 2.35
CA ALA A 67 1.32 10.85 1.72
C ALA A 67 0.55 9.71 1.04
N ALA A 68 1.27 8.76 0.42
CA ALA A 68 0.68 7.57 -0.17
C ALA A 68 0.00 6.69 0.89
N ALA A 69 0.63 6.52 2.06
CA ALA A 69 0.08 5.79 3.19
C ALA A 69 -1.18 6.46 3.74
N ASP A 70 -1.19 7.78 3.88
CA ASP A 70 -2.36 8.52 4.34
C ASP A 70 -3.57 8.31 3.40
N ARG A 71 -3.32 8.42 2.09
CA ARG A 71 -4.34 8.17 1.07
C ARG A 71 -4.84 6.72 1.08
N ALA A 72 -3.94 5.75 1.23
CA ALA A 72 -4.30 4.34 1.34
C ALA A 72 -5.18 4.06 2.58
N VAL A 73 -4.87 4.66 3.74
CA VAL A 73 -5.69 4.55 4.94
C VAL A 73 -7.07 5.17 4.75
N LEU A 74 -7.16 6.33 4.09
CA LEU A 74 -8.45 6.94 3.76
C LEU A 74 -9.32 6.01 2.90
N VAL A 75 -8.73 5.42 1.85
CA VAL A 75 -9.43 4.46 0.99
C VAL A 75 -9.88 3.22 1.77
N LEU A 76 -9.02 2.67 2.64
CA LEU A 76 -9.38 1.53 3.51
C LEU A 76 -10.57 1.85 4.42
N ARG A 77 -10.56 3.02 5.07
CA ARG A 77 -11.63 3.45 5.98
C ARG A 77 -12.94 3.66 5.23
N GLN A 78 -12.91 4.25 4.03
CA GLN A 78 -14.10 4.42 3.20
C GLN A 78 -14.67 3.09 2.75
N THR A 79 -13.83 2.16 2.33
CA THR A 79 -14.25 0.82 1.90
C THR A 79 -14.86 0.03 3.05
N ARG A 80 -14.32 0.13 4.28
CA ARG A 80 -14.89 -0.50 5.48
C ARG A 80 -16.28 0.04 5.81
N ARG A 81 -16.52 1.34 5.61
CA ARG A 81 -17.83 1.97 5.90
C ARG A 81 -18.96 1.47 4.98
N TRP A 82 -18.61 0.91 3.83
CA TRP A 82 -19.56 0.49 2.78
C TRP A 82 -19.65 -1.04 2.63
N SER A 83 -19.00 -1.81 3.51
CA SER A 83 -18.96 -3.27 3.46
C SER A 83 -19.79 -3.94 4.54
#